data_AF-A0A9D6RUS8-F1
#
_entry.id   AF-A0A9D6RUS8-F1
#
_cell.length_a   1.000
_cell.length_b   1.000
_cell.length_c   1.000
_cell.angle_alpha   90.00
_cell.angle_beta   90.00
_cell.angle_gamma   90.00
#
_symmetry.space_group_name_H-M   'P 1'
#
loop_
_entity.id
_entity.type
_entity.pdbx_description
1 polymer ?
#
loop_
_entity_poly.entity_id
_entity_poly.type
_entity_poly.pdbx_seq_one_letter_code
_entity_poly.pdbx_strand_id
1 'polypeptide(L)'
;MRNPAGIPDLLPGELLERRRLVGALQQLFAAWGYLPVQPAALEFAGASGPAGQVLLIDRSQVLALRSDYTQSVARIVATHYPQGPYPIRLQYDGKLWCESSDLTQRRESTQCGLELIGPSTALADAEVIRLAAEAAQVMGLKDFRLELGHPGLVRAVLEGAGLVGEELEQARGLVHRKDQVTLEKLVLSRGDRRVARAAAALPELFGGAEVLQEARHLALTAA
;
A
#
# COMPACT_ATOMS: atom_id res chain seq x y z
N MET A 1 -9.55 34.70 -8.97
CA MET A 1 -9.69 33.72 -7.86
C MET A 1 -8.43 32.87 -7.83
N ARG A 2 -7.99 32.43 -6.65
CA ARG A 2 -6.77 31.62 -6.47
C ARG A 2 -7.16 30.26 -5.89
N ASN A 3 -6.57 29.19 -6.40
CA ASN A 3 -6.83 27.84 -5.90
C ASN A 3 -6.19 27.63 -4.52
N PRO A 4 -6.74 26.74 -3.69
CA PRO A 4 -6.06 26.29 -2.48
C PRO A 4 -4.65 25.75 -2.79
N ALA A 5 -3.71 25.97 -1.87
CA ALA A 5 -2.35 25.43 -2.01
C ALA A 5 -2.38 23.90 -2.17
N GLY A 6 -1.60 23.38 -3.13
CA GLY A 6 -1.52 21.94 -3.41
C GLY A 6 -2.69 21.35 -4.22
N ILE A 7 -3.63 22.18 -4.71
CA ILE A 7 -4.80 21.76 -5.50
C ILE A 7 -4.89 22.58 -6.81
N PRO A 8 -4.00 22.33 -7.79
CA PRO A 8 -4.01 23.05 -9.06
C PRO A 8 -5.18 22.63 -9.96
N ASP A 9 -5.63 23.53 -10.83
CA ASP A 9 -6.52 23.15 -11.93
C ASP A 9 -5.78 22.25 -12.91
N LEU A 10 -6.52 21.34 -13.54
CA LEU A 10 -6.04 20.63 -14.71
C LEU A 10 -6.53 21.31 -15.97
N LEU A 11 -5.60 21.64 -16.85
CA LEU A 11 -5.92 22.26 -18.13
C LEU A 11 -6.33 21.19 -19.15
N PRO A 12 -7.00 21.58 -20.26
CA PRO A 12 -7.55 20.62 -21.22
C PRO A 12 -6.56 19.56 -21.72
N GLY A 13 -5.32 19.94 -22.05
CA GLY A 13 -4.30 19.00 -22.52
C GLY A 13 -3.95 17.93 -21.48
N GLU A 14 -3.74 18.35 -20.24
CA GLU A 14 -3.42 17.45 -19.12
C GLU A 14 -4.60 16.52 -18.79
N LEU A 15 -5.83 17.06 -18.84
CA LEU A 15 -7.03 16.30 -18.56
C LEU A 15 -7.31 15.26 -19.64
N LEU A 16 -7.09 15.60 -20.91
CA LEU A 16 -7.23 14.66 -22.03
C LEU A 16 -6.24 13.50 -21.89
N GLU A 17 -4.97 13.80 -21.59
CA GLU A 17 -3.96 12.76 -21.42
C GLU A 17 -4.25 11.88 -20.21
N ARG A 18 -4.69 12.46 -19.09
CA ARG A 18 -5.13 11.68 -17.92
C ARG A 18 -6.27 10.74 -18.27
N ARG A 19 -7.31 11.23 -18.96
CA ARG A 19 -8.46 10.40 -19.36
C ARG A 19 -8.04 9.25 -20.27
N ARG A 20 -7.11 9.51 -21.20
CA ARG A 20 -6.56 8.48 -22.08
C ARG A 20 -5.87 7.37 -21.27
N LEU A 21 -5.01 7.74 -20.33
CA LEU A 21 -4.28 6.78 -19.49
C LEU A 21 -5.21 6.00 -18.56
N VAL A 22 -6.11 6.69 -17.85
CA VAL A 22 -7.10 6.05 -16.96
C VAL A 22 -7.99 5.10 -17.74
N GLY A 23 -8.49 5.50 -18.91
CA GLY A 23 -9.33 4.64 -19.76
C GLY A 23 -8.60 3.37 -20.21
N ALA A 24 -7.31 3.47 -20.56
CA ALA A 24 -6.51 2.31 -20.94
C ALA A 24 -6.29 1.34 -19.76
N LEU A 25 -6.03 1.87 -18.56
CA LEU A 25 -5.93 1.06 -17.33
C LEU A 25 -7.25 0.37 -17.01
N GLN A 26 -8.37 1.09 -17.10
CA GLN A 26 -9.69 0.52 -16.82
C GLN A 26 -10.06 -0.59 -17.78
N GLN A 27 -9.69 -0.45 -19.07
CA GLN A 27 -9.86 -1.51 -20.07
C GLN A 27 -9.01 -2.74 -19.76
N LEU A 28 -7.75 -2.54 -19.35
CA LEU A 28 -6.89 -3.63 -18.90
C LEU A 28 -7.54 -4.37 -17.72
N PHE A 29 -7.97 -3.66 -16.69
CA PHE A 29 -8.59 -4.27 -15.50
C PHE A 29 -9.91 -4.98 -15.85
N ALA A 30 -10.72 -4.40 -16.73
CA ALA A 30 -11.96 -5.01 -17.21
C ALA A 30 -11.71 -6.32 -17.98
N ALA A 31 -10.63 -6.40 -18.75
CA ALA A 31 -10.24 -7.63 -19.46
C ALA A 31 -9.89 -8.78 -18.49
N TRP A 32 -9.49 -8.45 -17.26
CA TRP A 32 -9.26 -9.40 -16.15
C TRP A 32 -10.49 -9.62 -15.26
N GLY A 33 -11.66 -9.07 -15.63
CA GLY A 33 -12.90 -9.27 -14.90
C GLY A 33 -13.10 -8.35 -13.69
N TYR A 34 -12.31 -7.27 -13.56
CA TYR A 34 -12.53 -6.28 -12.51
C TYR A 34 -13.65 -5.31 -12.87
N LEU A 35 -14.64 -5.22 -11.98
CA LEU A 35 -15.83 -4.39 -12.17
C LEU A 35 -15.64 -2.99 -11.56
N PRO A 36 -16.11 -1.91 -12.22
CA PRO A 36 -15.97 -0.56 -11.70
C PRO A 36 -16.81 -0.34 -10.45
N VAL A 37 -16.23 0.36 -9.48
CA VAL A 37 -16.91 0.89 -8.29
C VAL A 37 -16.49 2.33 -8.06
N GLN A 38 -17.43 3.15 -7.57
CA GLN A 38 -17.16 4.55 -7.23
C GLN A 38 -17.58 4.80 -5.77
N PRO A 39 -16.62 4.75 -4.83
CA PRO A 39 -16.91 5.15 -3.45
C PRO A 39 -17.26 6.64 -3.33
N ALA A 40 -17.99 6.99 -2.27
CA ALA A 40 -18.32 8.38 -1.96
C ALA A 40 -17.04 9.19 -1.67
N ALA A 41 -17.00 10.44 -2.13
CA ALA A 41 -15.86 11.34 -1.87
C ALA A 41 -15.84 11.83 -0.41
N LEU A 42 -17.02 11.95 0.21
CA LEU A 42 -17.20 12.25 1.63
C LEU A 42 -17.59 10.98 2.36
N GLU A 43 -16.86 10.67 3.42
CA GLU A 43 -17.11 9.54 4.30
C GLU A 43 -17.17 10.04 5.76
N PHE A 44 -17.81 9.30 6.66
CA PHE A 44 -17.72 9.64 8.08
C PHE A 44 -16.28 9.54 8.54
N ALA A 45 -15.80 10.52 9.32
CA ALA A 45 -14.47 10.45 9.89
C ALA A 45 -14.37 9.22 10.80
N GLY A 46 -13.52 8.26 10.43
CA GLY A 46 -13.28 7.06 11.21
C GLY A 46 -12.44 7.38 12.45
N ALA A 47 -12.65 6.65 13.55
CA ALA A 47 -11.85 6.79 14.78
C ALA A 47 -10.35 6.50 14.59
N SER A 48 -9.99 5.80 13.51
CA SER A 48 -8.63 5.43 13.10
C SER A 48 -8.34 5.79 11.63
N GLY A 49 -9.01 6.80 11.09
CA GLY A 49 -8.73 7.28 9.72
C GLY A 49 -7.24 7.57 9.55
N PRO A 50 -6.63 7.28 8.38
CA PRO A 50 -5.22 7.58 8.15
C PRO A 50 -4.87 9.01 8.56
N ALA A 51 -3.71 9.18 9.19
CA ALA A 51 -3.19 10.49 9.54
C ALA A 51 -3.14 11.37 8.27
N GLY A 52 -3.57 12.63 8.39
CA GLY A 52 -3.61 13.55 7.26
C GLY A 52 -4.91 13.47 6.42
N GLN A 53 -6.06 13.24 7.03
CA GLN A 53 -7.36 13.40 6.35
C GLN A 53 -7.81 14.87 6.30
N VAL A 54 -8.42 15.29 5.19
CA VAL A 54 -9.10 16.60 5.14
C VAL A 54 -10.48 16.46 5.77
N LEU A 55 -10.68 17.11 6.92
CA LEU A 55 -11.92 17.06 7.69
C LEU A 55 -12.86 18.20 7.32
N LEU A 56 -14.15 17.89 7.33
CA LEU A 56 -15.24 18.84 7.11
C LEU A 56 -16.27 18.67 8.22
N ILE A 57 -16.77 19.79 8.73
CA ILE A 57 -17.87 19.80 9.67
C ILE A 57 -19.15 20.05 8.86
N ASP A 58 -19.98 19.02 8.69
CA ASP A 58 -21.35 19.18 8.18
C ASP A 58 -22.31 19.19 9.36
N ARG A 59 -22.79 20.39 9.70
CA ARG A 59 -23.66 20.65 10.85
C ARG A 59 -23.02 20.21 12.18
N SER A 60 -23.28 18.98 12.60
CA SER A 60 -22.76 18.37 13.82
C SER A 60 -21.98 17.07 13.57
N GLN A 61 -21.78 16.71 12.30
CA GLN A 61 -21.05 15.52 11.90
C GLN A 61 -19.68 15.89 11.36
N VAL A 62 -18.68 15.12 11.75
CA VAL A 62 -17.33 15.22 11.19
C VAL A 62 -17.25 14.23 10.03
N LEU A 63 -17.12 14.79 8.83
CA LEU A 63 -16.88 14.06 7.60
C LEU A 63 -15.40 14.20 7.23
N ALA A 64 -14.90 13.25 6.45
CA ALA A 64 -13.58 13.28 5.86
C ALA A 64 -13.71 13.14 4.34
N LEU A 65 -12.86 13.87 3.62
CA LEU A 65 -12.60 13.52 2.21
C LEU A 65 -11.84 12.21 2.18
N ARG A 66 -12.21 11.34 1.24
CA ARG A 66 -11.55 10.05 1.02
C ARG A 66 -10.04 10.25 0.80
N SER A 67 -9.25 9.58 1.62
CA SER A 67 -7.78 9.61 1.58
C SER A 67 -7.16 8.31 1.07
N ASP A 68 -7.97 7.24 1.01
CA ASP A 68 -7.55 5.92 0.60
C ASP A 68 -8.73 5.19 -0.08
N TYR A 69 -8.49 4.53 -1.22
CA TYR A 69 -9.54 3.78 -1.91
C TYR A 69 -9.76 2.40 -1.30
N THR A 70 -8.71 1.75 -0.80
CA THR A 70 -8.79 0.39 -0.26
C THR A 70 -9.74 0.31 0.93
N GLN A 71 -9.67 1.27 1.86
CA GLN A 71 -10.61 1.39 2.98
C GLN A 71 -12.05 1.59 2.51
N SER A 72 -12.27 2.48 1.53
CA SER A 72 -13.59 2.75 1.00
C SER A 72 -14.18 1.54 0.25
N VAL A 73 -13.35 0.81 -0.50
CA VAL A 73 -13.74 -0.43 -1.18
C VAL A 73 -14.04 -1.53 -0.16
N ALA A 74 -13.20 -1.69 0.86
CA ALA A 74 -13.45 -2.64 1.96
C ALA A 74 -14.79 -2.37 2.66
N ARG A 75 -15.12 -1.10 2.92
CA ARG A 75 -16.42 -0.68 3.46
C ARG A 75 -17.58 -1.07 2.52
N ILE A 76 -17.43 -0.85 1.22
CA ILE A 76 -18.44 -1.24 0.23
C ILE A 76 -18.65 -2.76 0.25
N VAL A 77 -17.57 -3.54 0.23
CA VAL A 77 -17.63 -5.00 0.28
C VAL A 77 -18.30 -5.47 1.57
N ALA A 78 -17.90 -4.96 2.73
CA ALA A 78 -18.48 -5.32 4.02
C ALA A 78 -19.98 -4.99 4.11
N THR A 79 -20.40 -3.88 3.49
CA THR A 79 -21.80 -3.39 3.58
C THR A 79 -22.72 -4.06 2.57
N HIS A 80 -22.25 -4.24 1.33
CA HIS A 80 -23.08 -4.67 0.21
C HIS A 80 -22.86 -6.14 -0.19
N TYR A 81 -21.71 -6.71 0.16
CA TYR A 81 -21.32 -8.08 -0.17
C TYR A 81 -20.81 -8.87 1.06
N PRO A 82 -21.54 -8.84 2.20
CA PRO A 82 -21.04 -9.43 3.45
C PRO A 82 -20.73 -10.93 3.36
N GLN A 83 -21.34 -11.63 2.39
CA GLN A 83 -21.18 -13.08 2.17
C GLN A 83 -20.66 -13.42 0.77
N GLY A 84 -20.04 -12.45 0.08
CA GLY A 84 -19.56 -12.63 -1.28
C GLY A 84 -20.49 -12.05 -2.35
N PRO A 85 -20.32 -12.41 -3.64
CA PRO A 85 -19.66 -13.64 -4.13
C PRO A 85 -18.13 -13.51 -4.24
N TYR A 86 -17.39 -14.14 -3.34
CA TYR A 86 -15.93 -14.17 -3.44
C TYR A 86 -15.48 -15.14 -4.55
N PRO A 87 -14.37 -14.85 -5.26
CA PRO A 87 -13.57 -13.63 -5.19
C PRO A 87 -14.29 -12.41 -5.78
N ILE A 88 -14.18 -11.27 -5.10
CA ILE A 88 -14.69 -9.99 -5.57
C ILE A 88 -13.53 -9.23 -6.21
N ARG A 89 -13.70 -8.82 -7.48
CA ARG A 89 -12.73 -8.04 -8.25
C ARG A 89 -13.32 -6.67 -8.56
N LEU A 90 -12.78 -5.63 -7.93
CA LEU A 90 -13.26 -4.27 -8.10
C LEU A 90 -12.14 -3.36 -8.60
N GLN A 91 -12.45 -2.45 -9.52
CA GLN A 91 -11.54 -1.40 -9.96
C GLN A 91 -12.14 -0.02 -9.67
N TYR A 92 -11.29 0.98 -9.50
CA TYR A 92 -11.68 2.35 -9.19
C TYR A 92 -10.75 3.35 -9.87
N ASP A 93 -11.27 4.55 -10.08
CA ASP A 93 -10.49 5.72 -10.42
C ASP A 93 -11.06 6.97 -9.75
N GLY A 94 -10.20 7.98 -9.54
CA GLY A 94 -10.62 9.32 -9.17
C GLY A 94 -9.70 9.94 -8.12
N LYS A 95 -10.20 10.98 -7.46
CA LYS A 95 -9.38 11.80 -6.57
C LYS A 95 -9.26 11.22 -5.16
N LEU A 96 -8.12 11.50 -4.53
CA LEU A 96 -7.84 11.36 -3.11
C LEU A 96 -7.36 12.70 -2.56
N TRP A 97 -7.65 12.92 -1.29
CA TRP A 97 -7.28 14.14 -0.58
C TRP A 97 -6.46 13.81 0.66
N CYS A 98 -5.38 14.57 0.84
CA CYS A 98 -4.51 14.47 1.99
C CYS A 98 -4.29 15.86 2.58
N GLU A 99 -4.35 15.95 3.90
CA GLU A 99 -3.84 17.06 4.67
C GLU A 99 -2.32 16.92 4.73
N SER A 100 -1.61 17.92 4.21
CA SER A 100 -0.16 18.02 4.33
C SER A 100 0.18 19.34 4.99
N SER A 101 1.12 19.29 5.94
CA SER A 101 1.74 20.47 6.55
C SER A 101 2.75 21.15 5.60
N ASP A 102 3.16 20.43 4.54
CA ASP A 102 4.06 20.94 3.51
C ASP A 102 3.26 21.51 2.34
N LEU A 103 3.26 22.84 2.22
CA LEU A 103 2.54 23.58 1.16
C LEU A 103 3.03 23.26 -0.26
N THR A 104 4.17 22.57 -0.42
CA THR A 104 4.70 22.14 -1.71
C THR A 104 4.16 20.77 -2.16
N GLN A 105 3.58 20.00 -1.23
CA GLN A 105 3.01 18.70 -1.55
C GLN A 105 1.61 18.81 -2.16
N ARG A 106 1.32 17.94 -3.13
CA ARG A 106 -0.04 17.83 -3.69
C ARG A 106 -0.99 17.31 -2.62
N ARG A 107 -1.99 18.13 -2.28
CA ARG A 107 -3.08 17.79 -1.35
C ARG A 107 -4.24 17.09 -2.05
N GLU A 108 -4.23 17.09 -3.37
CA GLU A 108 -5.15 16.34 -4.22
C GLU A 108 -4.34 15.53 -5.25
N SER A 109 -4.63 14.24 -5.33
CA SER A 109 -4.04 13.33 -6.32
C SER A 109 -5.11 12.49 -6.99
N THR A 110 -4.83 11.97 -8.19
CA THR A 110 -5.71 11.01 -8.86
C THR A 110 -5.08 9.63 -8.75
N GLN A 111 -5.85 8.65 -8.29
CA GLN A 111 -5.47 7.24 -8.25
C GLN A 111 -6.40 6.44 -9.17
N CYS A 112 -5.83 5.44 -9.83
CA CYS A 112 -6.56 4.39 -10.54
C CYS A 112 -5.96 3.06 -10.08
N GLY A 113 -6.81 2.12 -9.69
CA GLY A 113 -6.37 0.88 -9.08
C GLY A 113 -7.46 -0.16 -9.02
N LEU A 114 -7.15 -1.27 -8.36
CA LEU A 114 -8.03 -2.41 -8.20
C LEU A 114 -7.85 -3.07 -6.84
N GLU A 115 -8.87 -3.82 -6.42
CA GLU A 115 -8.85 -4.67 -5.23
C GLU A 115 -9.35 -6.08 -5.62
N LEU A 116 -8.59 -7.09 -5.21
CA LEU A 116 -8.99 -8.50 -5.28
C LEU A 116 -9.27 -8.98 -3.85
N ILE A 117 -10.55 -9.18 -3.52
CA ILE A 117 -10.99 -9.54 -2.17
C ILE A 117 -11.45 -11.00 -2.13
N GLY A 118 -10.99 -11.73 -1.11
CA GLY A 118 -11.44 -13.09 -0.79
C GLY A 118 -10.31 -14.13 -0.79
N PRO A 119 -9.59 -14.33 -1.91
CA PRO A 119 -8.51 -15.31 -1.97
C PRO A 119 -7.29 -14.91 -1.14
N SER A 120 -6.67 -15.89 -0.47
CA SER A 120 -5.39 -15.77 0.23
C SER A 120 -4.36 -16.75 -0.35
N THR A 121 -4.14 -16.65 -1.66
CA THR A 121 -3.29 -17.60 -2.41
C THR A 121 -2.19 -16.88 -3.18
N ALA A 122 -1.05 -17.53 -3.38
CA ALA A 122 0.04 -16.98 -4.19
C ALA A 122 -0.37 -16.69 -5.65
N LEU A 123 -1.38 -17.39 -6.18
CA LEU A 123 -1.94 -17.11 -7.51
C LEU A 123 -2.68 -15.76 -7.55
N ALA A 124 -3.38 -15.40 -6.47
CA ALA A 124 -4.05 -14.10 -6.35
C ALA A 124 -3.03 -12.96 -6.25
N ASP A 125 -1.95 -13.16 -5.48
CA ASP A 125 -0.85 -12.18 -5.42
C ASP A 125 -0.19 -12.02 -6.80
N ALA A 126 0.06 -13.14 -7.49
CA ALA A 126 0.64 -13.13 -8.84
C ALA A 126 -0.26 -12.43 -9.87
N GLU A 127 -1.58 -12.57 -9.77
CA GLU A 127 -2.56 -11.85 -10.60
C GLU A 127 -2.40 -10.33 -10.46
N VAL A 128 -2.38 -9.83 -9.22
CA VAL A 128 -2.25 -8.38 -8.94
C VAL A 128 -0.87 -7.85 -9.34
N ILE A 129 0.20 -8.59 -9.06
CA ILE A 129 1.58 -8.21 -9.45
C ILE A 129 1.70 -8.14 -10.98
N ARG A 130 1.12 -9.11 -11.69
CA ARG A 130 1.09 -9.12 -13.15
C ARG A 130 0.33 -7.93 -13.69
N LEU A 131 -0.85 -7.64 -13.15
CA LEU A 131 -1.65 -6.47 -13.54
C LEU A 131 -0.92 -5.15 -13.28
N ALA A 132 -0.14 -5.04 -12.20
CA ALA A 132 0.70 -3.88 -11.94
C ALA A 132 1.80 -3.70 -13.02
N ALA A 133 2.43 -4.80 -13.45
CA ALA A 133 3.41 -4.77 -14.53
C ALA A 133 2.78 -4.40 -15.89
N GLU A 134 1.64 -5.00 -16.23
CA GLU A 134 0.90 -4.68 -17.46
C GLU A 134 0.39 -3.23 -17.44
N ALA A 135 -0.08 -2.73 -16.29
CA ALA A 135 -0.48 -1.33 -16.12
C ALA A 135 0.68 -0.36 -16.39
N ALA A 136 1.88 -0.65 -15.86
CA ALA A 136 3.07 0.16 -16.13
C ALA A 136 3.39 0.22 -17.63
N GLN A 137 3.28 -0.92 -18.34
CA GLN A 137 3.49 -0.98 -19.78
C GLN A 137 2.42 -0.21 -20.57
N VAL A 138 1.14 -0.33 -20.19
CA VAL A 138 0.02 0.43 -20.79
C VAL A 138 0.20 1.94 -20.62
N MET A 139 0.78 2.38 -19.51
CA MET A 139 1.15 3.78 -19.27
C MET A 139 2.39 4.23 -20.06
N GLY A 140 3.07 3.33 -20.77
CA GLY A 140 4.24 3.63 -21.59
C GLY A 140 5.57 3.65 -20.82
N LEU A 141 5.62 3.11 -19.60
CA LEU A 141 6.86 2.96 -18.84
C LEU A 141 7.72 1.85 -19.47
N LYS A 142 8.94 2.20 -19.88
CA LYS A 142 9.85 1.28 -20.60
C LYS A 142 10.82 0.56 -19.67
N ASP A 143 11.30 1.24 -18.64
CA ASP A 143 12.33 0.76 -17.73
C ASP A 143 11.86 0.88 -16.28
N PHE A 144 11.05 -0.08 -15.84
CA PHE A 144 10.55 -0.13 -14.47
C PHE A 144 10.96 -1.42 -13.76
N ARG A 145 10.96 -1.38 -12.43
CA ARG A 145 11.16 -2.56 -11.57
C ARG A 145 10.00 -2.62 -10.59
N LEU A 146 9.50 -3.83 -10.35
CA LEU A 146 8.57 -4.10 -9.26
C LEU A 146 9.37 -4.71 -8.10
N GLU A 147 9.44 -3.99 -6.99
CA GLU A 147 10.05 -4.49 -5.76
C GLU A 147 9.01 -5.23 -4.94
N LEU A 148 9.25 -6.51 -4.66
CA LEU A 148 8.36 -7.35 -3.88
C LEU A 148 8.94 -7.55 -2.49
N GLY A 149 8.23 -7.09 -1.47
CA GLY A 149 8.56 -7.32 -0.07
C GLY A 149 7.50 -8.16 0.62
N HIS A 150 7.91 -9.02 1.56
CA HIS A 150 6.98 -9.79 2.39
C HIS A 150 7.08 -9.36 3.85
N PRO A 151 6.06 -8.67 4.42
CA PRO A 151 6.10 -8.24 5.82
C PRO A 151 6.16 -9.42 6.81
N GLY A 152 5.69 -10.60 6.40
CA GLY A 152 5.78 -11.84 7.19
C GLY A 152 7.22 -12.29 7.43
N LEU A 153 8.13 -12.07 6.47
CA LEU A 153 9.55 -12.39 6.64
C LEU A 153 10.18 -11.52 7.73
N VAL A 154 10.01 -10.20 7.64
CA VAL A 154 10.52 -9.25 8.63
C VAL A 154 9.97 -9.60 10.01
N ARG A 155 8.66 -9.85 10.11
CA ARG A 155 8.02 -10.25 11.36
C ARG A 155 8.64 -11.53 11.93
N ALA A 156 8.76 -12.58 11.12
CA ALA A 156 9.31 -13.87 11.57
C ALA A 156 10.76 -13.74 12.07
N VAL A 157 11.59 -12.92 11.41
CA VAL A 157 12.97 -12.65 11.86
C VAL A 157 12.99 -11.96 13.21
N LEU A 158 12.17 -10.92 13.38
CA LEU A 158 12.14 -10.13 14.61
C LEU A 158 11.52 -10.92 15.77
N GLU A 159 10.45 -11.68 15.54
CA GLU A 159 9.85 -12.57 16.55
C GLU A 159 10.81 -13.70 16.94
N GLY A 160 11.55 -14.27 15.97
CA GLY A 160 12.63 -15.22 16.23
C GLY A 160 13.74 -14.65 17.12
N ALA A 161 13.89 -13.32 17.16
CA ALA A 161 14.84 -12.61 18.04
C ALA A 161 14.35 -12.49 19.49
N GLY A 162 13.14 -12.99 19.77
CA GLY A 162 12.46 -12.78 21.04
C GLY A 162 11.91 -11.37 21.22
N LEU A 163 11.78 -10.57 20.14
CA LEU A 163 11.12 -9.27 20.20
C LEU A 163 9.61 -9.46 20.19
N VAL A 164 8.93 -8.82 21.15
CA VAL A 164 7.48 -8.90 21.33
C VAL A 164 6.92 -7.54 21.71
N GLY A 165 5.62 -7.34 21.50
CA GLY A 165 4.92 -6.13 21.91
C GLY A 165 5.52 -4.85 21.29
N GLU A 166 5.76 -3.85 22.13
CA GLU A 166 6.27 -2.53 21.70
C GLU A 166 7.65 -2.60 21.05
N GLU A 167 8.52 -3.50 21.51
CA GLU A 167 9.87 -3.66 20.95
C GLU A 167 9.84 -4.21 19.53
N LEU A 168 8.90 -5.11 19.23
CA LEU A 168 8.69 -5.62 17.89
C LEU A 168 8.23 -4.50 16.95
N GLU A 169 7.29 -3.66 17.38
CA GLU A 169 6.83 -2.52 16.58
C GLU A 169 7.94 -1.46 16.38
N GLN A 170 8.74 -1.21 17.42
CA GLN A 170 9.93 -0.35 17.30
C GLN A 170 10.90 -0.92 16.26
N ALA A 171 11.23 -2.21 16.34
CA ALA A 171 12.13 -2.86 15.40
C ALA A 171 11.60 -2.85 13.96
N ARG A 172 10.30 -3.08 13.76
CA ARG A 172 9.64 -2.93 12.45
C ARG A 172 9.79 -1.51 11.91
N GLY A 173 9.61 -0.50 12.76
CA GLY A 173 9.82 0.89 12.40
C GLY A 173 11.28 1.23 12.04
N LEU A 174 12.25 0.55 12.64
CA LEU A 174 13.67 0.66 12.29
C LEU A 174 13.96 0.01 10.94
N VAL A 175 13.44 -1.20 10.69
CA VAL A 175 13.54 -1.87 9.37
C VAL A 175 12.94 -1.00 8.27
N HIS A 176 11.73 -0.45 8.49
CA HIS A 176 11.05 0.40 7.51
C HIS A 176 11.86 1.66 7.17
N ARG A 177 12.52 2.27 8.16
CA ARG A 177 13.38 3.46 7.97
C ARG A 177 14.81 3.12 7.55
N LYS A 178 15.13 1.84 7.36
CA LYS A 178 16.49 1.34 7.07
C LYS A 178 17.53 1.75 8.12
N ASP A 179 17.14 1.87 9.38
CA ASP A 179 18.04 2.18 10.49
C ASP A 179 18.68 0.88 11.04
N GLN A 180 19.64 0.35 10.27
CA GLN A 180 20.38 -0.87 10.62
C GLN A 180 21.14 -0.74 11.94
N VAL A 181 21.77 0.41 12.17
CA VAL A 181 22.64 0.62 13.34
C VAL A 181 21.85 0.52 14.65
N THR A 182 20.66 1.13 14.70
CA THR A 182 19.81 1.05 15.89
C THR A 182 19.17 -0.33 16.02
N LEU A 183 18.78 -0.97 14.91
CA LEU A 183 18.22 -2.32 14.91
C LEU A 183 19.22 -3.35 15.45
N GLU A 184 20.48 -3.29 15.01
CA GLU A 184 21.54 -4.19 15.50
C GLU A 184 21.77 -4.04 17.00
N LYS A 185 21.83 -2.81 17.51
CA LYS A 185 21.98 -2.56 18.95
C LYS A 185 20.82 -3.14 19.75
N LEU A 186 19.60 -2.97 19.25
CA LEU A 186 18.39 -3.51 19.89
C LEU A 186 18.46 -5.03 19.96
N VAL A 187 18.79 -5.71 18.86
CA VAL A 187 18.82 -7.19 18.83
C VAL A 187 20.03 -7.76 19.59
N LEU A 188 21.20 -7.12 19.53
CA LEU A 188 22.40 -7.55 20.27
C LEU A 188 22.20 -7.52 21.79
N SER A 189 21.38 -6.59 22.30
CA SER A 189 21.06 -6.50 23.72
C SER A 189 20.35 -7.75 24.28
N ARG A 190 19.77 -8.59 23.40
CA ARG A 190 19.05 -9.83 23.75
C ARG A 190 19.90 -11.09 23.72
N GLY A 191 21.15 -11.02 23.26
CA GLY A 191 22.11 -12.12 23.37
C GLY A 191 22.03 -13.21 22.29
N ASP A 192 21.05 -13.18 21.38
CA ASP A 192 21.01 -14.11 20.25
C ASP A 192 21.78 -13.57 19.03
N ARG A 193 23.05 -13.98 18.93
CA ARG A 193 23.94 -13.61 17.81
C ARG A 193 23.45 -14.10 16.44
N ARG A 194 22.65 -15.17 16.37
CA ARG A 194 22.13 -15.66 15.08
C ARG A 194 21.06 -14.71 14.57
N VAL A 195 20.18 -14.27 15.46
CA VAL A 195 19.09 -13.38 15.07
C VAL A 195 19.56 -11.94 14.86
N ALA A 196 20.54 -11.48 15.63
CA ALA A 196 21.21 -10.20 15.33
C ALA A 196 21.79 -10.17 13.91
N ARG A 197 22.40 -11.29 13.46
CA ARG A 197 22.88 -11.42 12.08
C ARG A 197 21.75 -11.46 11.06
N ALA A 198 20.66 -12.18 11.32
CA ALA A 198 19.51 -12.22 10.42
C ALA A 198 18.80 -10.87 10.29
N ALA A 199 18.65 -10.13 11.40
CA ALA A 199 18.09 -8.78 11.41
C ALA A 199 19.01 -7.77 10.72
N ALA A 200 20.33 -7.89 10.84
CA ALA A 200 21.29 -7.08 10.10
C ALA A 200 21.28 -7.36 8.60
N ALA A 201 21.09 -8.63 8.20
CA ALA A 201 21.00 -9.05 6.81
C ALA A 201 19.68 -8.65 6.13
N LEU A 202 18.59 -8.46 6.89
CA LEU A 202 17.27 -8.16 6.34
C LEU A 202 17.24 -7.02 5.30
N PRO A 203 17.88 -5.86 5.53
CA PRO A 203 17.87 -4.77 4.55
C PRO A 203 18.81 -5.03 3.35
N GLU A 204 19.69 -6.04 3.44
CA GLU A 204 20.57 -6.47 2.36
C GLU A 204 19.93 -7.55 1.46
N LEU A 205 18.81 -8.15 1.88
CA LEU A 205 18.03 -9.11 1.10
C LEU A 205 17.30 -8.41 -0.06
N PHE A 206 18.07 -7.96 -1.05
CA PHE A 206 17.59 -7.26 -2.22
C PHE A 206 18.26 -7.79 -3.49
N GLY A 207 17.46 -8.23 -4.47
CA GLY A 207 17.94 -8.92 -5.65
C GLY A 207 16.85 -9.72 -6.35
N GLY A 208 17.24 -10.70 -7.15
CA GLY A 208 16.34 -11.63 -7.82
C GLY A 208 15.92 -12.81 -6.93
N ALA A 209 15.53 -13.91 -7.57
CA ALA A 209 15.06 -15.10 -6.88
C ALA A 209 16.14 -15.77 -5.98
N GLU A 210 17.42 -15.49 -6.24
CA GLU A 210 18.56 -15.94 -5.44
C GLU A 210 18.47 -15.49 -3.97
N VAL A 211 17.90 -14.31 -3.72
CA VAL A 211 17.72 -13.77 -2.36
C VAL A 211 16.78 -14.65 -1.53
N LEU A 212 15.86 -15.39 -2.17
CA LEU A 212 14.98 -16.31 -1.46
C LEU A 212 15.75 -17.52 -0.90
N GLN A 213 16.84 -17.96 -1.55
CA GLN A 213 17.72 -18.98 -0.99
C GLN A 213 18.52 -18.42 0.17
N GLU A 214 19.08 -17.22 0.04
CA GLU A 214 19.79 -16.54 1.12
C GLU A 214 18.89 -16.36 2.36
N ALA A 215 17.65 -15.89 2.15
CA ALA A 215 16.66 -15.73 3.21
C ALA A 215 16.30 -17.05 3.91
N ARG A 216 16.35 -18.20 3.22
CA ARG A 216 16.16 -19.52 3.85
C ARG A 216 17.34 -19.94 4.72
N HIS A 217 18.55 -19.52 4.36
CA HIS A 217 19.77 -19.83 5.11
C HIS A 217 19.96 -18.93 6.33
N LEU A 218 19.29 -17.77 6.36
CA LEU A 218 19.01 -17.07 7.62
C LEU A 218 18.12 -18.02 8.44
N ALA A 219 18.73 -18.76 9.37
CA ALA A 219 18.06 -19.80 10.15
C ALA A 219 16.96 -19.18 11.01
N LEU A 220 15.74 -19.11 10.46
CA LEU A 220 14.57 -18.47 11.07
C LEU A 220 13.71 -19.42 11.91
N THR A 221 14.10 -20.69 12.00
CA THR A 221 13.43 -21.66 12.86
C THR A 221 14.08 -21.69 14.24
N ALA A 222 13.37 -21.14 15.23
CA ALA A 222 13.26 -21.83 16.51
C ALA A 222 12.65 -23.22 16.22
N ALA A 223 13.15 -24.24 16.92
CA ALA A 223 12.65 -25.61 16.84
C ALA A 223 11.14 -25.70 17.12
#